data_AF-J2YVE9-F1
#
_entry.id   AF-J2YVE9-F1
#
_cell.length_a   1.000
_cell.length_b   1.000
_cell.length_c   1.000
_cell.angle_alpha   90.00
_cell.angle_beta   90.00
_cell.angle_gamma   90.00
#
_symmetry.space_group_name_H-M   'P 1'
#
loop_
_entity.id
_entity.type
_entity.pdbx_description
1 polymer ?
#
loop_
_entity_poly.entity_id
_entity_poly.type
_entity_poly.pdbx_seq_one_letter_code
_entity_poly.pdbx_strand_id
1 'polypeptide(L)'
;MTYNPQFPGPAPTGHAIAPQGNAGANAVPAPGAGQVPQPMAGATPPAQGSRAPQAPVPAPSASAQFTSRYGGQAVPAPTQGQVPQPKEGQVPQPTQGATPPARVPMGQQASPQFGQGGPTRASAQFGAPSAPDQAPRAAGSRFAPPGQSASEPGTPQASSASRASAPGTPAPGQFTPGFRSFVRSGPSMPGPGTAQYPQAAPQAAQVWVMPEPERKPLPVFEGVTIGAGAAMMLLGILGAIFVAGPLYGMFFAFMCLFPLSIVISFLLFVDRFEPEPWWTKIAAFLWGGGVAIFFAGMSNDFAKLVFSAATDNPAAGEVFAVVVGAPLGEEFLKALGVIAIVLLRRNNISSPLDGLLYGGLSAAGFLVVEDFGYFVDAAVDGTFWFTFFVRVFMGVFGHVMYTSLTGWAIGWAVTRTKSIGLGCGAITLGYLLGVTLHGVWNGSGYIVSSEEAWFLLYACLQIPLFIGWLCFVGFAMKRERRDAAAGLMPYVQQGWIIPSEVQMVCDPASRRTALNWAARGGPASKKAMKQFIYALATLGLDQVVMNVRGPEPKRLEATREATKEATEQRAIFMRLTGARIV
;
A
#
# COMPACT_ATOMS: atom_id res chain seq x y z
N MET A 1 4.57 -20.04 12.82
CA MET A 1 4.66 -19.64 14.25
C MET A 1 3.49 -18.72 14.45
N THR A 2 2.55 -19.13 15.28
CA THR A 2 1.18 -18.66 15.13
C THR A 2 0.52 -18.69 16.49
N TYR A 3 0.04 -17.54 16.93
CA TYR A 3 -0.77 -17.43 18.14
C TYR A 3 -2.14 -16.87 17.78
N ASN A 4 -3.10 -17.78 17.83
CA ASN A 4 -4.52 -17.50 17.91
C ASN A 4 -4.83 -17.10 19.37
N PRO A 5 -5.53 -15.98 19.66
CA PRO A 5 -5.86 -15.59 21.03
C PRO A 5 -6.92 -16.53 21.63
N GLN A 6 -6.50 -17.72 22.03
CA GLN A 6 -7.30 -18.60 22.87
C GLN A 6 -7.35 -18.02 24.28
N PHE A 7 -8.45 -17.34 24.59
CA PHE A 7 -8.77 -16.92 25.95
C PHE A 7 -8.81 -18.14 26.87
N PRO A 8 -8.14 -18.11 28.04
CA PRO A 8 -8.28 -19.18 29.01
C PRO A 8 -9.73 -19.23 29.50
N GLY A 9 -10.42 -20.34 29.19
CA GLY A 9 -11.74 -20.63 29.75
C GLY A 9 -11.72 -20.65 31.28
N PRO A 10 -12.87 -20.47 31.94
CA PRO A 10 -12.93 -20.37 33.40
C PRO A 10 -12.34 -21.62 34.06
N ALA A 11 -11.33 -21.42 34.91
CA ALA A 11 -10.70 -22.50 35.65
C ALA A 11 -11.74 -23.21 36.54
N PRO A 12 -11.75 -24.56 36.59
CA PRO A 12 -12.67 -25.29 37.46
C PRO A 12 -12.31 -25.03 38.92
N THR A 13 -13.29 -24.55 39.70
CA THR A 13 -13.17 -24.33 41.15
C THR A 13 -13.16 -25.66 41.89
N GLY A 14 -11.99 -26.33 41.87
CA GLY A 14 -11.75 -27.57 42.60
C GLY A 14 -11.71 -27.36 44.11
N HIS A 15 -12.88 -27.37 44.76
CA HIS A 15 -12.95 -27.57 46.20
C HIS A 15 -12.71 -29.03 46.56
N ALA A 16 -11.61 -29.31 47.26
CA ALA A 16 -11.31 -30.64 47.78
C ALA A 16 -12.17 -30.96 49.01
N ILE A 17 -12.76 -32.16 49.04
CA ILE A 17 -13.29 -32.81 50.24
C ILE A 17 -12.73 -34.24 50.30
N ALA A 18 -12.29 -34.64 51.49
CA ALA A 18 -11.57 -35.90 51.75
C ALA A 18 -12.52 -37.12 51.87
N PRO A 19 -12.00 -38.37 51.80
CA PRO A 19 -12.85 -39.56 51.67
C PRO A 19 -13.32 -40.13 53.02
N GLN A 20 -14.54 -40.68 53.03
CA GLN A 20 -15.05 -41.64 54.02
C GLN A 20 -15.83 -42.74 53.29
N GLY A 21 -15.93 -43.93 53.87
CA GLY A 21 -16.52 -45.08 53.18
C GLY A 21 -17.40 -45.99 54.04
N ASN A 22 -17.95 -47.01 53.36
CA ASN A 22 -18.67 -48.19 53.84
C ASN A 22 -20.10 -48.09 54.39
N ALA A 23 -20.82 -49.22 54.17
CA ALA A 23 -22.22 -49.57 54.52
C ALA A 23 -23.34 -48.86 53.71
N GLY A 24 -24.46 -49.51 53.34
CA GLY A 24 -24.80 -50.95 53.38
C GLY A 24 -26.31 -51.27 53.25
N ALA A 25 -26.65 -52.18 52.33
CA ALA A 25 -27.83 -53.09 52.29
C ALA A 25 -29.30 -52.60 52.00
N ASN A 26 -29.98 -53.43 51.18
CA ASN A 26 -31.44 -53.71 51.05
C ASN A 26 -32.36 -52.61 50.41
N ALA A 27 -33.26 -52.87 49.44
CA ALA A 27 -34.12 -54.04 49.23
C ALA A 27 -34.66 -54.17 47.76
N VAL A 28 -35.27 -55.32 47.43
CA VAL A 28 -36.03 -55.62 46.18
C VAL A 28 -37.36 -56.29 46.57
N PRO A 29 -38.45 -56.21 45.75
CA PRO A 29 -38.79 -57.34 44.89
C PRO A 29 -39.31 -56.96 43.47
N ALA A 30 -39.32 -57.97 42.58
CA ALA A 30 -39.69 -57.93 41.15
C ALA A 30 -41.14 -58.48 40.95
N PRO A 31 -41.63 -59.02 39.79
CA PRO A 31 -41.04 -59.21 38.44
C PRO A 31 -41.98 -58.97 37.22
N GLY A 32 -41.46 -59.18 36.00
CA GLY A 32 -42.24 -59.32 34.75
C GLY A 32 -41.41 -59.84 33.56
N ALA A 33 -41.84 -60.96 32.95
CA ALA A 33 -41.22 -61.75 31.86
C ALA A 33 -40.78 -60.99 30.57
N GLY A 34 -40.01 -61.54 29.61
CA GLY A 34 -39.35 -62.86 29.51
C GLY A 34 -39.17 -63.39 28.06
N GLN A 35 -37.93 -63.31 27.55
CA GLN A 35 -37.27 -64.12 26.48
C GLN A 35 -37.78 -64.22 25.01
N VAL A 36 -36.81 -64.53 24.13
CA VAL A 36 -36.84 -64.67 22.64
C VAL A 36 -36.94 -66.15 22.22
N PRO A 37 -37.32 -66.52 20.97
CA PRO A 37 -36.34 -67.13 20.04
C PRO A 37 -36.54 -66.93 18.50
N GLN A 38 -35.54 -67.38 17.71
CA GLN A 38 -35.42 -67.56 16.23
C GLN A 38 -36.00 -68.94 15.75
N PRO A 39 -35.88 -69.50 14.49
CA PRO A 39 -35.46 -69.03 13.12
C PRO A 39 -36.39 -69.57 11.95
N MET A 40 -35.87 -69.65 10.68
CA MET A 40 -36.34 -70.38 9.43
C MET A 40 -37.16 -69.55 8.39
N ALA A 41 -37.13 -69.76 7.05
CA ALA A 41 -36.21 -70.41 6.07
C ALA A 41 -36.68 -70.14 4.59
N GLY A 42 -35.83 -70.28 3.54
CA GLY A 42 -36.32 -70.63 2.17
C GLY A 42 -35.61 -70.14 0.88
N ALA A 43 -34.86 -71.05 0.22
CA ALA A 43 -34.70 -71.30 -1.24
C ALA A 43 -34.13 -70.29 -2.29
N THR A 44 -33.39 -70.86 -3.25
CA THR A 44 -32.52 -70.29 -4.34
C THR A 44 -32.64 -71.13 -5.64
N PRO A 45 -31.84 -70.91 -6.73
CA PRO A 45 -31.11 -69.74 -7.23
C PRO A 45 -31.73 -69.32 -8.60
N PRO A 46 -31.18 -69.51 -9.85
CA PRO A 46 -29.82 -69.72 -10.43
C PRO A 46 -29.29 -68.42 -11.15
N ALA A 47 -28.17 -68.31 -11.88
CA ALA A 47 -27.11 -69.27 -12.28
C ALA A 47 -25.71 -68.59 -12.48
N GLN A 48 -24.66 -69.27 -12.00
CA GLN A 48 -23.32 -69.51 -12.61
C GLN A 48 -22.42 -68.42 -13.25
N GLY A 49 -21.16 -68.38 -12.79
CA GLY A 49 -20.04 -67.63 -13.39
C GLY A 49 -18.72 -67.67 -12.56
N SER A 50 -18.07 -68.83 -12.44
CA SER A 50 -16.75 -69.03 -11.78
C SER A 50 -15.57 -68.54 -12.66
N ARG A 51 -14.28 -68.35 -12.25
CA ARG A 51 -13.43 -68.82 -11.12
C ARG A 51 -12.13 -67.97 -11.06
N ALA A 52 -11.39 -67.92 -9.94
CA ALA A 52 -10.01 -67.35 -9.81
C ALA A 52 -8.94 -68.49 -9.74
N PRO A 53 -7.63 -68.30 -9.39
CA PRO A 53 -6.73 -67.11 -9.27
C PRO A 53 -5.32 -67.33 -9.94
N GLN A 54 -4.29 -66.49 -9.61
CA GLN A 54 -2.80 -66.71 -9.61
C GLN A 54 -1.90 -65.64 -10.30
N ALA A 55 -0.63 -65.55 -9.88
CA ALA A 55 0.51 -64.76 -10.43
C ALA A 55 1.70 -65.73 -10.76
N PRO A 56 2.95 -65.35 -11.13
CA PRO A 56 3.57 -64.04 -11.50
C PRO A 56 4.55 -64.04 -12.74
N VAL A 57 5.13 -62.86 -13.12
CA VAL A 57 6.31 -62.62 -14.05
C VAL A 57 6.11 -63.06 -15.54
N PRO A 58 6.86 -62.62 -16.61
CA PRO A 58 8.04 -61.73 -16.70
C PRO A 58 7.99 -60.59 -17.78
N ALA A 59 9.08 -59.83 -17.89
CA ALA A 59 9.38 -58.89 -19.01
C ALA A 59 10.17 -59.59 -20.14
N PRO A 60 10.19 -59.03 -21.38
CA PRO A 60 11.48 -58.59 -21.94
C PRO A 60 11.47 -57.40 -22.94
N SER A 61 12.63 -56.75 -23.09
CA SER A 61 13.18 -56.04 -24.29
C SER A 61 12.42 -54.84 -24.91
N ALA A 62 12.94 -53.60 -24.90
CA ALA A 62 14.02 -53.02 -25.74
C ALA A 62 13.56 -52.66 -27.19
N SER A 63 13.93 -51.56 -27.87
CA SER A 63 14.88 -50.44 -27.63
C SER A 63 14.48 -49.20 -28.46
N ALA A 64 14.87 -47.98 -28.07
CA ALA A 64 15.26 -46.90 -29.00
C ALA A 64 15.94 -45.72 -28.25
N GLN A 65 17.12 -45.31 -28.69
CA GLN A 65 17.87 -44.16 -28.15
C GLN A 65 17.73 -42.98 -29.12
N PHE A 66 17.70 -41.74 -28.62
CA PHE A 66 18.47 -40.67 -29.29
C PHE A 66 19.07 -39.66 -28.32
N THR A 67 20.33 -39.35 -28.63
CA THR A 67 21.37 -38.61 -27.89
C THR A 67 21.02 -37.26 -27.27
N SER A 68 21.64 -36.97 -26.12
CA SER A 68 22.26 -35.66 -25.86
C SER A 68 23.74 -35.89 -25.46
N ARG A 69 24.65 -35.00 -25.85
CA ARG A 69 26.12 -35.17 -25.73
C ARG A 69 26.77 -33.86 -25.26
N TYR A 70 27.83 -33.99 -24.44
CA TYR A 70 28.56 -32.92 -23.73
C TYR A 70 27.75 -32.24 -22.61
N GLY A 71 28.23 -32.09 -21.37
CA GLY A 71 29.47 -32.50 -20.71
C GLY A 71 29.68 -31.59 -19.48
N GLY A 72 30.23 -31.98 -18.34
CA GLY A 72 30.92 -33.23 -18.00
C GLY A 72 32.13 -32.95 -17.11
N GLN A 73 31.93 -32.58 -15.84
CA GLN A 73 32.98 -32.64 -14.82
C GLN A 73 32.36 -32.93 -13.44
N ALA A 74 33.01 -33.83 -12.68
CA ALA A 74 32.45 -34.45 -11.49
C ALA A 74 33.11 -33.95 -10.18
N VAL A 75 32.34 -34.08 -9.09
CA VAL A 75 32.72 -33.81 -7.71
C VAL A 75 33.76 -34.83 -7.21
N PRO A 76 34.66 -34.42 -6.30
CA PRO A 76 34.96 -35.28 -5.15
C PRO A 76 34.92 -34.55 -3.80
N ALA A 77 34.33 -35.22 -2.82
CA ALA A 77 34.42 -34.98 -1.38
C ALA A 77 34.26 -36.35 -0.68
N PRO A 78 34.68 -36.56 0.59
CA PRO A 78 35.17 -35.58 1.55
C PRO A 78 36.55 -35.92 2.16
N THR A 79 37.15 -34.98 2.91
CA THR A 79 38.23 -35.27 3.86
C THR A 79 37.97 -34.53 5.17
N GLN A 80 38.04 -35.24 6.30
CA GLN A 80 37.91 -34.65 7.64
C GLN A 80 39.17 -33.84 8.00
N GLY A 81 38.99 -32.64 8.54
CA GLY A 81 40.06 -31.80 9.10
C GLY A 81 39.70 -31.34 10.50
N GLN A 82 40.53 -31.69 11.48
CA GLN A 82 40.34 -31.32 12.89
C GLN A 82 40.68 -29.84 13.11
N VAL A 83 39.90 -29.14 13.95
CA VAL A 83 40.21 -27.79 14.44
C VAL A 83 40.68 -27.89 15.91
N PRO A 84 41.85 -27.34 16.29
CA PRO A 84 42.32 -27.39 17.68
C PRO A 84 41.61 -26.39 18.61
N GLN A 85 41.39 -26.80 19.86
CA GLN A 85 41.09 -25.88 20.97
C GLN A 85 42.32 -25.05 21.38
N PRO A 86 42.09 -23.88 21.99
CA PRO A 86 42.94 -23.42 23.07
C PRO A 86 42.18 -22.97 24.33
N LYS A 87 42.35 -23.77 25.39
CA LYS A 87 42.68 -23.41 26.79
C LYS A 87 41.96 -22.27 27.53
N GLU A 88 41.47 -22.63 28.71
CA GLU A 88 41.15 -21.75 29.85
C GLU A 88 42.37 -20.94 30.32
N GLY A 89 42.15 -19.74 30.89
CA GLY A 89 43.25 -18.89 31.35
C GLY A 89 42.87 -17.56 32.03
N GLN A 90 42.42 -17.65 33.29
CA GLN A 90 42.58 -16.68 34.38
C GLN A 90 41.94 -15.25 34.35
N VAL A 91 41.35 -14.95 35.51
CA VAL A 91 40.78 -13.67 35.97
C VAL A 91 41.89 -12.73 36.49
N PRO A 92 41.73 -11.40 36.35
CA PRO A 92 41.86 -10.54 37.53
C PRO A 92 40.79 -9.43 37.63
N GLN A 93 40.44 -9.08 38.88
CA GLN A 93 39.61 -7.96 39.32
C GLN A 93 40.17 -7.49 40.69
N PRO A 94 39.80 -6.32 41.26
CA PRO A 94 39.41 -5.02 40.69
C PRO A 94 40.39 -3.90 41.12
N THR A 95 40.22 -2.68 40.60
CA THR A 95 40.67 -1.44 41.28
C THR A 95 39.57 -0.38 41.29
N GLN A 96 39.54 0.40 42.38
CA GLN A 96 38.44 1.28 42.78
C GLN A 96 38.61 2.72 42.28
N GLY A 97 37.51 3.48 42.26
CA GLY A 97 37.54 4.92 42.57
C GLY A 97 37.06 5.89 41.48
N ALA A 98 35.82 6.38 41.62
CA ALA A 98 35.45 7.81 41.66
C ALA A 98 33.92 8.00 41.50
N THR A 99 33.32 8.76 42.41
CA THR A 99 31.88 9.10 42.43
C THR A 99 31.58 10.44 41.72
N PRO A 100 30.30 10.77 41.43
CA PRO A 100 29.92 11.81 40.45
C PRO A 100 29.50 13.16 41.07
N PRO A 101 29.29 14.18 40.22
CA PRO A 101 28.33 15.26 40.44
C PRO A 101 27.28 15.32 39.29
N ALA A 102 26.10 15.95 39.43
CA ALA A 102 25.28 16.28 40.59
C ALA A 102 23.84 16.56 40.09
N ARG A 103 22.81 16.31 40.90
CA ARG A 103 21.38 16.52 40.58
C ARG A 103 20.83 17.68 41.41
N VAL A 104 20.21 18.69 40.79
CA VAL A 104 19.50 19.79 41.47
C VAL A 104 18.44 20.40 40.52
N PRO A 105 17.35 21.03 41.02
CA PRO A 105 16.25 20.32 41.68
C PRO A 105 14.86 20.63 41.05
N MET A 106 13.84 19.91 41.49
CA MET A 106 12.43 20.25 41.24
C MET A 106 11.88 20.98 42.48
N GLY A 107 11.27 22.16 42.27
CA GLY A 107 10.69 23.00 43.34
C GLY A 107 9.20 23.27 43.11
N GLN A 108 8.42 23.30 44.18
CA GLN A 108 6.96 23.49 44.18
C GLN A 108 6.54 24.93 44.57
N GLN A 109 5.27 25.25 44.26
CA GLN A 109 4.41 26.31 44.84
C GLN A 109 4.77 27.80 44.59
N ALA A 110 3.88 28.51 43.89
CA ALA A 110 2.88 29.42 44.49
C ALA A 110 2.15 30.29 43.43
N SER A 111 0.88 30.64 43.67
CA SER A 111 0.10 31.58 42.84
C SER A 111 0.39 33.05 43.17
N PRO A 112 -0.02 34.01 42.32
CA PRO A 112 -1.13 34.87 42.73
C PRO A 112 -2.18 35.12 41.63
N GLN A 113 -3.18 35.97 41.94
CA GLN A 113 -4.52 36.00 41.35
C GLN A 113 -4.94 37.42 40.89
N PHE A 114 -6.00 37.50 40.08
CA PHE A 114 -6.76 38.69 39.62
C PHE A 114 -6.19 39.52 38.44
N GLY A 115 -7.01 39.93 37.44
CA GLY A 115 -8.42 39.57 37.25
C GLY A 115 -9.18 40.24 36.08
N GLN A 116 -10.44 39.79 35.95
CA GLN A 116 -11.62 40.34 35.23
C GLN A 116 -11.62 40.50 33.69
N GLY A 117 -12.72 40.00 33.07
CA GLY A 117 -13.06 40.26 31.66
C GLY A 117 -14.00 39.24 30.99
N GLY A 118 -15.19 38.96 31.54
CA GLY A 118 -16.26 38.21 30.84
C GLY A 118 -17.32 39.15 30.22
N PRO A 119 -18.45 38.66 29.66
CA PRO A 119 -18.90 37.25 29.64
C PRO A 119 -19.53 36.72 28.32
N THR A 120 -19.59 35.38 28.21
CA THR A 120 -20.65 34.52 27.63
C THR A 120 -21.34 34.85 26.27
N ARG A 121 -21.37 33.84 25.37
CA ARG A 121 -22.64 33.36 24.79
C ARG A 121 -22.61 31.86 24.46
N ALA A 122 -23.75 31.19 24.61
CA ALA A 122 -23.92 29.75 24.50
C ALA A 122 -24.52 29.27 23.15
N SER A 123 -24.41 27.95 22.96
CA SER A 123 -25.11 26.99 22.11
C SER A 123 -26.33 27.41 21.25
N ALA A 124 -26.31 27.01 19.97
CA ALA A 124 -27.44 26.51 19.16
C ALA A 124 -26.82 25.87 17.88
N GLN A 125 -26.97 24.57 17.57
CA GLN A 125 -28.15 23.77 17.22
C GLN A 125 -28.57 23.90 15.75
N PHE A 126 -28.74 22.74 15.08
CA PHE A 126 -28.96 22.59 13.65
C PHE A 126 -30.35 23.07 13.18
N GLY A 127 -30.41 23.60 11.95
CA GLY A 127 -31.65 23.82 11.20
C GLY A 127 -31.38 23.80 9.69
N ALA A 128 -32.18 23.04 8.93
CA ALA A 128 -32.05 22.90 7.48
C ALA A 128 -33.01 23.86 6.71
N PRO A 129 -32.70 24.28 5.47
CA PRO A 129 -33.65 25.02 4.63
C PRO A 129 -34.49 24.09 3.74
N SER A 130 -35.80 24.29 3.73
CA SER A 130 -36.77 23.60 2.88
C SER A 130 -36.85 24.18 1.46
N ALA A 131 -37.41 23.40 0.52
CA ALA A 131 -37.68 23.81 -0.86
C ALA A 131 -38.96 24.68 -0.98
N PRO A 132 -39.13 25.44 -2.09
CA PRO A 132 -40.39 26.10 -2.46
C PRO A 132 -41.20 25.32 -3.53
N ASP A 133 -42.51 25.53 -3.50
CA ASP A 133 -43.55 24.74 -4.20
C ASP A 133 -43.72 24.95 -5.72
N GLN A 134 -44.47 24.05 -6.35
CA GLN A 134 -44.98 24.14 -7.73
C GLN A 134 -46.48 24.49 -7.76
N ALA A 135 -46.91 25.36 -8.69
CA ALA A 135 -48.16 25.27 -9.48
C ALA A 135 -48.35 26.55 -10.35
N PRO A 136 -49.19 26.53 -11.41
CA PRO A 136 -49.19 25.57 -12.51
C PRO A 136 -49.13 26.27 -13.89
N ARG A 137 -49.04 25.47 -14.97
CA ARG A 137 -48.96 25.96 -16.36
C ARG A 137 -50.30 26.48 -16.89
N ALA A 138 -50.24 27.49 -17.76
CA ALA A 138 -51.26 27.74 -18.79
C ALA A 138 -50.62 27.65 -20.19
N ALA A 139 -51.35 27.10 -21.16
CA ALA A 139 -50.86 26.85 -22.52
C ALA A 139 -51.19 28.01 -23.48
N GLY A 140 -50.36 28.17 -24.52
CA GLY A 140 -50.56 29.22 -25.52
C GLY A 140 -49.64 29.05 -26.73
N SER A 141 -49.93 28.09 -27.60
CA SER A 141 -49.23 27.91 -28.87
C SER A 141 -49.82 28.83 -29.95
N ARG A 142 -48.96 29.48 -30.74
CA ARG A 142 -49.20 29.57 -32.19
C ARG A 142 -47.93 29.83 -33.01
N PHE A 143 -47.95 29.22 -34.18
CA PHE A 143 -46.96 29.17 -35.25
C PHE A 143 -47.35 30.22 -36.32
N ALA A 144 -46.39 30.92 -36.95
CA ALA A 144 -46.41 31.33 -38.38
C ALA A 144 -45.15 32.16 -38.75
N PRO A 145 -44.69 32.17 -40.03
CA PRO A 145 -43.30 32.54 -40.37
C PRO A 145 -43.22 33.73 -41.38
N PRO A 146 -42.24 33.88 -42.30
CA PRO A 146 -41.46 35.12 -42.40
C PRO A 146 -41.77 36.00 -43.63
N GLY A 147 -41.61 37.32 -43.49
CA GLY A 147 -41.65 38.29 -44.58
C GLY A 147 -40.25 38.84 -44.91
N GLN A 148 -39.82 38.70 -46.16
CA GLN A 148 -38.59 39.33 -46.68
C GLN A 148 -38.87 40.75 -47.16
N SER A 149 -37.94 41.69 -46.94
CA SER A 149 -37.56 42.73 -47.91
C SER A 149 -36.27 43.40 -47.46
N ALA A 150 -35.42 43.75 -48.44
CA ALA A 150 -34.07 44.27 -48.21
C ALA A 150 -33.96 45.75 -48.57
N SER A 151 -33.21 46.52 -47.77
CA SER A 151 -32.58 47.78 -48.15
C SER A 151 -31.30 47.98 -47.31
N GLU A 152 -30.16 48.15 -47.97
CA GLU A 152 -28.86 48.54 -47.38
C GLU A 152 -28.75 50.07 -47.25
N PRO A 153 -27.60 50.66 -46.81
CA PRO A 153 -26.80 50.33 -45.63
C PRO A 153 -26.59 51.58 -44.73
N GLY A 154 -26.56 51.39 -43.40
CA GLY A 154 -26.27 52.46 -42.44
C GLY A 154 -25.42 51.98 -41.27
N THR A 155 -24.27 52.62 -41.04
CA THR A 155 -23.26 52.25 -40.03
C THR A 155 -23.80 52.10 -38.60
N PRO A 156 -23.67 50.91 -37.97
CA PRO A 156 -23.88 50.75 -36.53
C PRO A 156 -22.59 51.05 -35.76
N GLN A 157 -22.61 52.16 -35.03
CA GLN A 157 -21.62 52.52 -34.02
C GLN A 157 -21.50 51.38 -32.98
N ALA A 158 -20.29 50.85 -32.78
CA ALA A 158 -20.06 49.69 -31.93
C ALA A 158 -20.16 50.02 -30.43
N SER A 159 -21.39 50.11 -29.91
CA SER A 159 -21.67 50.21 -28.48
C SER A 159 -21.31 48.89 -27.78
N SER A 160 -20.08 48.80 -27.29
CA SER A 160 -19.55 47.64 -26.55
C SER A 160 -20.19 47.52 -25.17
N ALA A 161 -21.41 47.00 -25.10
CA ALA A 161 -22.06 46.60 -23.86
C ALA A 161 -21.31 45.39 -23.27
N SER A 162 -20.36 45.65 -22.38
CA SER A 162 -19.64 44.62 -21.65
C SER A 162 -20.64 43.81 -20.80
N ARG A 163 -20.85 42.54 -21.17
CA ARG A 163 -21.68 41.63 -20.39
C ARG A 163 -20.95 41.34 -19.08
N ALA A 164 -21.32 42.07 -18.03
CA ALA A 164 -20.75 41.92 -16.69
C ALA A 164 -20.77 40.44 -16.28
N SER A 165 -19.58 39.88 -16.05
CA SER A 165 -19.44 38.49 -15.62
C SER A 165 -19.94 38.35 -14.19
N ALA A 166 -20.65 37.25 -13.90
CA ALA A 166 -21.18 36.99 -12.57
C ALA A 166 -20.05 37.00 -11.50
N PRO A 167 -20.29 37.56 -10.30
CA PRO A 167 -19.26 37.70 -9.28
C PRO A 167 -18.80 36.33 -8.78
N GLY A 168 -17.62 35.90 -9.22
CA GLY A 168 -17.00 34.62 -8.85
C GLY A 168 -16.29 33.90 -9.99
N THR A 169 -16.69 34.14 -11.24
CA THR A 169 -16.03 33.54 -12.42
C THR A 169 -14.77 34.33 -12.78
N PRO A 170 -13.56 33.73 -12.79
CA PRO A 170 -12.36 34.41 -13.23
C PRO A 170 -12.43 34.81 -14.70
N ALA A 171 -11.77 35.91 -15.07
CA ALA A 171 -11.54 36.24 -16.47
C ALA A 171 -10.78 35.08 -17.17
N PRO A 172 -10.99 34.86 -18.49
CA PRO A 172 -10.25 33.84 -19.24
C PRO A 172 -8.74 33.93 -19.01
N GLY A 173 -8.11 32.80 -18.69
CA GLY A 173 -6.68 32.74 -18.38
C GLY A 173 -6.30 33.03 -16.91
N GLN A 174 -7.23 33.31 -15.99
CA GLN A 174 -6.91 33.49 -14.57
C GLN A 174 -7.29 32.28 -13.70
N PHE A 175 -6.45 31.96 -12.70
CA PHE A 175 -6.80 31.02 -11.64
C PHE A 175 -8.01 31.48 -10.83
N THR A 176 -8.85 30.53 -10.40
CA THR A 176 -9.86 30.78 -9.37
C THR A 176 -9.22 31.30 -8.07
N PRO A 177 -9.92 32.13 -7.26
CA PRO A 177 -9.36 32.69 -6.02
C PRO A 177 -8.85 31.60 -5.05
N GLY A 178 -9.59 30.50 -4.91
CA GLY A 178 -9.17 29.35 -4.11
C GLY A 178 -7.91 28.66 -4.64
N PHE A 179 -7.83 28.44 -5.97
CA PHE A 179 -6.64 27.83 -6.58
C PHE A 179 -5.42 28.77 -6.53
N ARG A 180 -5.62 30.09 -6.64
CA ARG A 180 -4.56 31.09 -6.45
C ARG A 180 -3.94 31.02 -5.04
N SER A 181 -4.78 30.83 -4.01
CA SER A 181 -4.31 30.59 -2.63
C SER A 181 -3.59 29.24 -2.50
N PHE A 182 -4.12 28.18 -3.13
CA PHE A 182 -3.50 26.86 -3.17
C PHE A 182 -2.08 26.88 -3.76
N VAL A 183 -1.88 27.54 -4.91
CA VAL A 183 -0.55 27.69 -5.54
C VAL A 183 0.40 28.51 -4.66
N ARG A 184 -0.05 29.63 -4.08
CA ARG A 184 0.75 30.46 -3.17
C ARG A 184 1.21 29.73 -1.89
N SER A 185 0.54 28.63 -1.52
CA SER A 185 0.93 27.77 -0.39
C SER A 185 1.92 26.64 -0.77
N GLY A 186 2.36 26.57 -2.02
CA GLY A 186 3.40 25.67 -2.48
C GLY A 186 4.82 26.19 -2.22
N PRO A 187 5.88 25.41 -2.55
CA PRO A 187 7.27 25.87 -2.46
C PRO A 187 7.54 27.05 -3.40
N SER A 188 8.45 27.94 -2.99
CA SER A 188 8.94 29.02 -3.86
C SER A 188 9.84 28.44 -4.96
N MET A 189 9.53 28.78 -6.21
CA MET A 189 10.31 28.35 -7.38
C MET A 189 11.25 29.47 -7.85
N PRO A 190 12.42 29.13 -8.42
CA PRO A 190 13.33 30.12 -9.00
C PRO A 190 12.67 30.91 -10.15
N GLY A 191 13.13 32.14 -10.36
CA GLY A 191 12.68 32.97 -11.49
C GLY A 191 13.12 32.41 -12.85
N PRO A 192 12.45 32.80 -13.96
CA PRO A 192 12.48 32.12 -15.26
C PRO A 192 13.81 32.13 -16.05
N GLY A 193 14.96 32.42 -15.42
CA GLY A 193 16.28 32.48 -16.04
C GLY A 193 17.33 31.49 -15.51
N THR A 194 17.01 30.59 -14.57
CA THR A 194 17.98 29.59 -14.09
C THR A 194 18.22 28.47 -15.10
N ALA A 195 19.37 27.79 -14.99
CA ALA A 195 19.78 26.69 -15.88
C ALA A 195 18.86 25.44 -15.86
N GLN A 196 17.80 25.46 -15.04
CA GLN A 196 16.77 24.41 -14.98
C GLN A 196 15.67 24.59 -16.02
N TYR A 197 15.60 25.74 -16.72
CA TYR A 197 14.55 26.03 -17.70
C TYR A 197 15.06 25.97 -19.14
N PRO A 198 14.21 25.54 -20.10
CA PRO A 198 14.45 25.79 -21.52
C PRO A 198 14.49 27.31 -21.79
N GLN A 199 15.65 27.84 -22.17
CA GLN A 199 15.89 29.29 -22.33
C GLN A 199 15.17 29.92 -23.54
N ALA A 200 14.62 29.11 -24.46
CA ALA A 200 13.86 29.57 -25.61
C ALA A 200 12.72 28.61 -25.95
N ALA A 201 11.56 29.16 -26.32
CA ALA A 201 10.54 28.39 -27.05
C ALA A 201 11.13 27.91 -28.39
N PRO A 202 10.78 26.72 -28.90
CA PRO A 202 11.51 26.13 -30.03
C PRO A 202 11.11 26.80 -31.35
N GLN A 203 11.84 27.84 -31.76
CA GLN A 203 12.04 28.16 -33.17
C GLN A 203 13.17 27.29 -33.74
N ALA A 204 13.06 25.98 -33.57
CA ALA A 204 13.97 25.02 -34.17
C ALA A 204 13.48 24.68 -35.58
N ALA A 205 14.27 25.04 -36.59
CA ALA A 205 14.03 24.59 -37.96
C ALA A 205 13.99 23.06 -38.00
N GLN A 206 12.98 22.49 -38.66
CA GLN A 206 12.79 21.04 -38.71
C GLN A 206 13.79 20.35 -39.65
N VAL A 207 15.02 20.16 -39.16
CA VAL A 207 15.92 19.16 -39.71
C VAL A 207 15.38 17.79 -39.31
N TRP A 208 14.89 17.03 -40.30
CA TRP A 208 14.47 15.65 -40.11
C TRP A 208 15.67 14.76 -39.80
N VAL A 209 15.94 14.57 -38.51
CA VAL A 209 16.75 13.45 -38.02
C VAL A 209 15.80 12.28 -37.80
N MET A 210 16.00 11.15 -38.48
CA MET A 210 15.30 9.91 -38.13
C MET A 210 15.63 9.60 -36.67
N PRO A 211 14.63 9.42 -35.78
CA PRO A 211 14.90 8.90 -34.45
C PRO A 211 15.49 7.51 -34.61
N GLU A 212 16.75 7.32 -34.22
CA GLU A 212 17.24 5.97 -33.97
C GLU A 212 16.32 5.35 -32.90
N PRO A 213 15.88 4.10 -33.06
CA PRO A 213 15.01 3.45 -32.09
C PRO A 213 15.79 3.26 -30.79
N GLU A 214 15.63 4.21 -29.88
CA GLU A 214 16.32 4.24 -28.60
C GLU A 214 16.01 2.95 -27.84
N ARG A 215 17.03 2.08 -27.73
CA ARG A 215 16.92 0.82 -27.00
C ARG A 215 16.94 1.13 -25.51
N LYS A 216 15.79 1.57 -24.98
CA LYS A 216 15.62 1.78 -23.53
C LYS A 216 16.08 0.50 -22.82
N PRO A 217 17.11 0.57 -21.96
CA PRO A 217 17.74 -0.63 -21.42
C PRO A 217 16.72 -1.43 -20.66
N LEU A 218 16.70 -2.75 -20.89
CA LEU A 218 15.75 -3.65 -20.24
C LEU A 218 15.79 -3.43 -18.71
N PRO A 219 14.64 -3.44 -18.02
CA PRO A 219 14.58 -3.24 -16.58
C PRO A 219 15.09 -4.50 -15.85
N VAL A 220 16.40 -4.73 -15.88
CA VAL A 220 17.05 -5.95 -15.37
C VAL A 220 16.79 -6.12 -13.88
N PHE A 221 16.82 -5.04 -13.09
CA PHE A 221 16.52 -5.09 -11.67
C PHE A 221 15.08 -5.57 -11.40
N GLU A 222 14.10 -4.98 -12.09
CA GLU A 222 12.70 -5.38 -11.98
C GLU A 222 12.52 -6.81 -12.49
N GLY A 223 13.13 -7.20 -13.60
CA GLY A 223 13.07 -8.56 -14.12
C GLY A 223 13.62 -9.61 -13.15
N VAL A 224 14.76 -9.32 -12.50
CA VAL A 224 15.35 -10.20 -11.47
C VAL A 224 14.49 -10.23 -10.21
N THR A 225 13.99 -9.08 -9.75
CA THR A 225 13.14 -8.99 -8.55
C THR A 225 11.79 -9.67 -8.76
N ILE A 226 11.18 -9.50 -9.94
CA ILE A 226 9.96 -10.18 -10.36
C ILE A 226 10.21 -11.69 -10.44
N GLY A 227 11.29 -12.14 -11.09
CA GLY A 227 11.61 -13.56 -11.22
C GLY A 227 11.85 -14.24 -9.87
N ALA A 228 12.75 -13.68 -9.05
CA ALA A 228 13.08 -14.22 -7.73
C ALA A 228 11.91 -14.12 -6.75
N GLY A 229 11.20 -12.98 -6.74
CA GLY A 229 10.04 -12.74 -5.90
C GLY A 229 8.87 -13.66 -6.26
N ALA A 230 8.54 -13.81 -7.55
CA ALA A 230 7.51 -14.77 -7.99
C ALA A 230 7.90 -16.22 -7.66
N ALA A 231 9.17 -16.61 -7.84
CA ALA A 231 9.62 -17.95 -7.50
C ALA A 231 9.50 -18.24 -5.99
N MET A 232 9.90 -17.32 -5.13
CA MET A 232 9.76 -17.47 -3.66
C MET A 232 8.30 -17.41 -3.20
N MET A 233 7.50 -16.50 -3.76
CA MET A 233 6.06 -16.41 -3.47
C MET A 233 5.34 -17.71 -3.86
N LEU A 234 5.63 -18.24 -5.06
CA LEU A 234 5.11 -19.51 -5.54
C LEU A 234 5.58 -20.68 -4.68
N LEU A 235 6.85 -20.71 -4.26
CA LEU A 235 7.37 -21.75 -3.37
C LEU A 235 6.66 -21.73 -2.00
N GLY A 236 6.47 -20.55 -1.40
CA GLY A 236 5.75 -20.40 -0.13
C GLY A 236 4.29 -20.85 -0.25
N ILE A 237 3.58 -20.38 -1.27
CA ILE A 237 2.19 -20.77 -1.55
C ILE A 237 2.08 -22.28 -1.82
N LEU A 238 2.96 -22.86 -2.64
CA LEU A 238 2.95 -24.31 -2.92
C LEU A 238 3.25 -25.14 -1.67
N GLY A 239 4.19 -24.71 -0.82
CA GLY A 239 4.47 -25.36 0.46
C GLY A 239 3.25 -25.33 1.38
N ALA A 240 2.57 -24.19 1.48
CA ALA A 240 1.38 -24.05 2.31
C ALA A 240 0.16 -24.80 1.72
N ILE A 241 0.00 -24.87 0.39
CA ILE A 241 -0.99 -25.73 -0.28
C ILE A 241 -0.69 -27.22 -0.04
N PHE A 242 0.59 -27.63 0.00
CA PHE A 242 0.98 -29.00 0.30
C PHE A 242 0.61 -29.41 1.73
N VAL A 243 0.75 -28.50 2.70
CA VAL A 243 0.33 -28.71 4.10
C VAL A 243 -1.20 -28.71 4.24
N ALA A 244 -1.91 -27.75 3.65
CA ALA A 244 -3.37 -27.63 3.75
C ALA A 244 -4.15 -28.64 2.89
N GLY A 245 -3.50 -29.26 1.91
CA GLY A 245 -4.14 -30.01 0.84
C GLY A 245 -4.69 -29.10 -0.28
N PRO A 246 -4.80 -29.59 -1.53
CA PRO A 246 -5.03 -28.76 -2.70
C PRO A 246 -6.35 -27.98 -2.67
N LEU A 247 -7.43 -28.58 -2.16
CA LEU A 247 -8.75 -27.92 -2.13
C LEU A 247 -8.79 -26.75 -1.13
N TYR A 248 -8.35 -26.98 0.11
CA TYR A 248 -8.28 -25.94 1.13
C TYR A 248 -7.24 -24.87 0.79
N GLY A 249 -6.09 -25.27 0.25
CA GLY A 249 -5.07 -24.33 -0.23
C GLY A 249 -5.59 -23.40 -1.33
N MET A 250 -6.34 -23.91 -2.31
CA MET A 250 -7.01 -23.06 -3.31
C MET A 250 -8.08 -22.15 -2.70
N PHE A 251 -8.83 -22.64 -1.71
CA PHE A 251 -9.82 -21.84 -0.99
C PHE A 251 -9.16 -20.68 -0.22
N PHE A 252 -8.09 -20.91 0.54
CA PHE A 252 -7.38 -19.86 1.26
C PHE A 252 -6.68 -18.87 0.30
N ALA A 253 -6.11 -19.34 -0.82
CA ALA A 253 -5.57 -18.46 -1.86
C ALA A 253 -6.65 -17.51 -2.40
N PHE A 254 -7.86 -18.03 -2.67
CA PHE A 254 -8.99 -17.22 -3.12
C PHE A 254 -9.47 -16.23 -2.04
N MET A 255 -9.52 -16.65 -0.77
CA MET A 255 -9.86 -15.77 0.36
C MET A 255 -8.87 -14.59 0.49
N CYS A 256 -7.57 -14.80 0.26
CA CYS A 256 -6.54 -13.75 0.27
C CYS A 256 -6.72 -12.70 -0.85
N LEU A 257 -7.43 -13.02 -1.94
CA LEU A 257 -7.71 -12.05 -3.01
C LEU A 257 -8.61 -10.90 -2.56
N PHE A 258 -9.45 -11.12 -1.54
CA PHE A 258 -10.38 -10.11 -1.04
C PHE A 258 -9.65 -8.93 -0.35
N PRO A 259 -8.85 -9.12 0.73
CA PRO A 259 -8.07 -8.02 1.33
C PRO A 259 -7.07 -7.43 0.33
N LEU A 260 -6.43 -8.24 -0.52
CA LEU A 260 -5.56 -7.78 -1.59
C LEU A 260 -6.27 -6.80 -2.54
N SER A 261 -7.49 -7.12 -2.97
CA SER A 261 -8.26 -6.26 -3.88
C SER A 261 -8.58 -4.89 -3.28
N ILE A 262 -8.86 -4.84 -1.97
CA ILE A 262 -9.11 -3.61 -1.21
C ILE A 262 -7.83 -2.77 -1.15
N VAL A 263 -6.72 -3.38 -0.75
CA VAL A 263 -5.41 -2.71 -0.61
C VAL A 263 -4.91 -2.18 -1.95
N ILE A 264 -4.91 -3.00 -3.01
CA ILE A 264 -4.44 -2.58 -4.34
C ILE A 264 -5.34 -1.48 -4.92
N SER A 265 -6.66 -1.56 -4.73
CA SER A 265 -7.58 -0.50 -5.16
C SER A 265 -7.31 0.83 -4.46
N PHE A 266 -7.00 0.81 -3.16
CA PHE A 266 -6.59 1.99 -2.41
C PHE A 266 -5.25 2.55 -2.91
N LEU A 267 -4.22 1.71 -3.07
CA LEU A 267 -2.89 2.15 -3.51
C LEU A 267 -2.92 2.73 -4.94
N LEU A 268 -3.66 2.12 -5.87
CA LEU A 268 -3.88 2.66 -7.21
C LEU A 268 -4.74 3.94 -7.22
N PHE A 269 -5.58 4.16 -6.21
CA PHE A 269 -6.27 5.43 -6.01
C PHE A 269 -5.35 6.54 -5.48
N VAL A 270 -4.34 6.19 -4.65
CA VAL A 270 -3.31 7.13 -4.20
C VAL A 270 -2.44 7.58 -5.39
N ASP A 271 -1.94 6.62 -6.17
CA ASP A 271 -1.09 6.77 -7.37
C ASP A 271 -1.75 7.47 -8.58
N ARG A 272 -3.06 7.71 -8.57
CA ARG A 272 -3.80 8.17 -9.76
C ARG A 272 -3.41 9.55 -10.32
N PHE A 273 -2.64 10.35 -9.57
CA PHE A 273 -2.29 11.72 -9.95
C PHE A 273 -1.20 11.75 -11.02
N GLU A 274 -0.12 11.02 -10.76
CA GLU A 274 1.09 10.81 -11.59
C GLU A 274 1.43 9.31 -11.44
N PRO A 275 0.99 8.44 -12.37
CA PRO A 275 1.04 6.99 -12.11
C PRO A 275 2.41 6.38 -12.41
N GLU A 276 2.99 5.73 -11.40
CA GLU A 276 4.27 5.04 -11.49
C GLU A 276 4.27 3.86 -12.48
N PRO A 277 5.42 3.44 -13.06
CA PRO A 277 5.49 2.35 -14.02
C PRO A 277 5.00 1.01 -13.44
N TRP A 278 4.17 0.32 -14.21
CA TRP A 278 3.52 -0.92 -13.77
C TRP A 278 4.52 -2.05 -13.44
N TRP A 279 5.65 -2.13 -14.14
CA TRP A 279 6.73 -3.07 -13.83
C TRP A 279 7.32 -2.84 -12.42
N THR A 280 7.57 -1.59 -12.04
CA THR A 280 8.09 -1.25 -10.71
C THR A 280 7.08 -1.57 -9.62
N LYS A 281 5.77 -1.39 -9.89
CA LYS A 281 4.68 -1.78 -8.98
C LYS A 281 4.66 -3.28 -8.72
N ILE A 282 4.79 -4.10 -9.77
CA ILE A 282 4.87 -5.56 -9.63
C ILE A 282 6.17 -5.97 -8.92
N ALA A 283 7.31 -5.34 -9.23
CA ALA A 283 8.57 -5.61 -8.54
C ALA A 283 8.49 -5.30 -7.03
N ALA A 284 7.87 -4.18 -6.63
CA ALA A 284 7.63 -3.85 -5.22
C ALA A 284 6.75 -4.91 -4.53
N PHE A 285 5.64 -5.30 -5.19
CA PHE A 285 4.73 -6.32 -4.68
C PHE A 285 5.41 -7.69 -4.50
N LEU A 286 6.14 -8.16 -5.51
CA LEU A 286 6.82 -9.46 -5.47
C LEU A 286 8.08 -9.46 -4.60
N TRP A 287 8.70 -8.30 -4.36
CA TRP A 287 9.69 -8.16 -3.28
C TRP A 287 9.04 -8.50 -1.94
N GLY A 288 7.89 -7.90 -1.64
CA GLY A 288 7.13 -8.15 -0.41
C GLY A 288 6.69 -9.60 -0.23
N GLY A 289 5.91 -10.10 -1.20
CA GLY A 289 5.30 -11.44 -1.14
C GLY A 289 6.24 -12.60 -1.45
N GLY A 290 7.46 -12.34 -1.89
CA GLY A 290 8.48 -13.36 -2.13
C GLY A 290 9.69 -13.19 -1.21
N VAL A 291 10.52 -12.18 -1.52
CA VAL A 291 11.83 -11.97 -0.87
C VAL A 291 11.67 -11.64 0.62
N ALA A 292 10.87 -10.62 0.93
CA ALA A 292 10.79 -10.06 2.28
C ALA A 292 10.14 -11.05 3.26
N ILE A 293 9.04 -11.72 2.87
CA ILE A 293 8.38 -12.67 3.76
C ILE A 293 9.21 -13.94 4.01
N PHE A 294 9.96 -14.42 3.01
CA PHE A 294 10.84 -15.57 3.18
C PHE A 294 11.92 -15.29 4.25
N PHE A 295 12.64 -14.18 4.12
CA PHE A 295 13.66 -13.79 5.11
C PHE A 295 13.06 -13.33 6.44
N ALA A 296 11.82 -12.84 6.46
CA ALA A 296 11.12 -12.48 7.68
C ALA A 296 10.85 -13.70 8.55
N GLY A 297 10.35 -14.81 7.98
CA GLY A 297 10.17 -16.06 8.73
C GLY A 297 11.47 -16.48 9.44
N MET A 298 12.59 -16.47 8.72
CA MET A 298 13.92 -16.75 9.29
C MET A 298 14.32 -15.74 10.39
N SER A 299 14.02 -14.45 10.21
CA SER A 299 14.29 -13.40 11.19
C SER A 299 13.46 -13.58 12.47
N ASN A 300 12.20 -13.99 12.34
CA ASN A 300 11.26 -14.18 13.44
C ASN A 300 11.67 -15.41 14.26
N ASP A 301 11.99 -16.53 13.58
CA ASP A 301 12.52 -17.75 14.19
C ASP A 301 13.84 -17.49 14.94
N PHE A 302 14.75 -16.70 14.34
CA PHE A 302 16.01 -16.31 14.97
C PHE A 302 15.81 -15.41 16.20
N ALA A 303 14.92 -14.41 16.11
CA ALA A 303 14.59 -13.54 17.24
C ALA A 303 14.01 -14.34 18.42
N LYS A 304 13.11 -15.29 18.14
CA LYS A 304 12.59 -16.23 19.15
C LYS A 304 13.70 -17.04 19.79
N LEU A 305 14.55 -17.68 18.99
CA LEU A 305 15.63 -18.55 19.46
C LEU A 305 16.60 -17.80 20.38
N VAL A 306 17.09 -16.64 19.93
CA VAL A 306 18.06 -15.82 20.69
C VAL A 306 17.45 -15.33 21.99
N PHE A 307 16.22 -14.80 21.97
CA PHE A 307 15.59 -14.28 23.19
C PHE A 307 15.22 -15.40 24.18
N SER A 308 14.73 -16.55 23.68
CA SER A 308 14.47 -17.74 24.52
C SER A 308 15.73 -18.19 25.24
N ALA A 309 16.85 -18.32 24.51
CA ALA A 309 18.13 -18.74 25.07
C ALA A 309 18.75 -17.71 26.03
N ALA A 310 18.60 -16.41 25.74
CA ALA A 310 19.12 -15.34 26.58
C ALA A 310 18.34 -15.13 27.90
N THR A 311 17.09 -15.60 27.96
CA THR A 311 16.21 -15.43 29.14
C THR A 311 15.84 -16.73 29.85
N ASP A 312 16.28 -17.87 29.33
CA ASP A 312 15.84 -19.23 29.72
C ASP A 312 14.31 -19.38 29.79
N ASN A 313 13.61 -18.67 28.89
CA ASN A 313 12.15 -18.57 28.90
C ASN A 313 11.58 -18.62 27.46
N PRO A 314 11.20 -19.82 26.98
CA PRO A 314 10.62 -19.99 25.64
C PRO A 314 9.34 -19.20 25.39
N ALA A 315 8.52 -18.97 26.43
CA ALA A 315 7.28 -18.19 26.31
C ALA A 315 7.58 -16.69 26.14
N ALA A 316 8.55 -16.14 26.90
CA ALA A 316 9.02 -14.78 26.69
C ALA A 316 9.69 -14.60 25.32
N GLY A 317 10.37 -15.64 24.82
CA GLY A 317 10.91 -15.67 23.46
C GLY A 317 9.84 -15.60 22.37
N GLU A 318 8.71 -16.29 22.51
CA GLU A 318 7.56 -16.18 21.60
C GLU A 318 6.99 -14.75 21.60
N VAL A 319 6.69 -14.19 22.78
CA VAL A 319 6.14 -12.84 22.90
C VAL A 319 7.10 -11.80 22.34
N PHE A 320 8.40 -11.91 22.61
CA PHE A 320 9.41 -11.01 22.04
C PHE A 320 9.47 -11.12 20.52
N ALA A 321 9.46 -12.35 19.96
CA ALA A 321 9.48 -12.56 18.53
C ALA A 321 8.25 -11.94 17.84
N VAL A 322 7.05 -12.12 18.39
CA VAL A 322 5.81 -11.60 17.81
C VAL A 322 5.68 -10.07 17.98
N VAL A 323 6.01 -9.53 19.16
CA VAL A 323 5.74 -8.11 19.51
C VAL A 323 6.89 -7.17 19.15
N VAL A 324 8.13 -7.68 19.01
CA VAL A 324 9.32 -6.86 18.75
C VAL A 324 10.14 -7.38 17.57
N GLY A 325 10.44 -8.69 17.53
CA GLY A 325 11.27 -9.32 16.49
C GLY A 325 10.69 -9.17 15.09
N ALA A 326 9.43 -9.54 14.92
CA ALA A 326 8.67 -9.46 13.67
C ALA A 326 8.49 -8.00 13.21
N PRO A 327 7.97 -7.06 14.02
CA PRO A 327 7.94 -5.65 13.67
C PRO A 327 9.28 -5.08 13.18
N LEU A 328 10.40 -5.40 13.83
CA LEU A 328 11.73 -4.97 13.39
C LEU A 328 12.15 -5.65 12.06
N GLY A 329 12.21 -6.98 12.05
CA GLY A 329 12.74 -7.74 10.92
C GLY A 329 11.89 -7.54 9.65
N GLU A 330 10.58 -7.62 9.77
CA GLU A 330 9.69 -7.56 8.63
C GLU A 330 9.59 -6.18 8.00
N GLU A 331 9.41 -5.12 8.80
CA GLU A 331 9.32 -3.76 8.26
C GLU A 331 10.65 -3.34 7.64
N PHE A 332 11.78 -3.82 8.16
CA PHE A 332 13.09 -3.64 7.56
C PHE A 332 13.20 -4.36 6.22
N LEU A 333 12.88 -5.66 6.16
CA LEU A 333 12.96 -6.46 4.95
C LEU A 333 12.00 -5.98 3.85
N LYS A 334 10.78 -5.55 4.21
CA LYS A 334 9.84 -4.89 3.28
C LYS A 334 10.44 -3.58 2.74
N ALA A 335 11.05 -2.76 3.60
CA ALA A 335 11.65 -1.48 3.23
C ALA A 335 12.91 -1.60 2.37
N LEU A 336 13.71 -2.68 2.49
CA LEU A 336 14.90 -2.88 1.64
C LEU A 336 14.56 -2.86 0.14
N GLY A 337 13.44 -3.45 -0.27
CA GLY A 337 12.98 -3.41 -1.66
C GLY A 337 12.62 -1.99 -2.12
N VAL A 338 12.01 -1.20 -1.24
CA VAL A 338 11.69 0.22 -1.48
C VAL A 338 12.98 1.03 -1.63
N ILE A 339 13.98 0.81 -0.76
CA ILE A 339 15.29 1.44 -0.85
C ILE A 339 15.97 1.07 -2.17
N ALA A 340 15.97 -0.20 -2.57
CA ALA A 340 16.54 -0.64 -3.84
C ALA A 340 15.87 0.02 -5.05
N ILE A 341 14.53 0.02 -5.11
CA ILE A 341 13.75 0.71 -6.14
C ILE A 341 14.11 2.20 -6.18
N VAL A 342 14.03 2.88 -5.04
CA VAL A 342 14.22 4.33 -4.95
C VAL A 342 15.67 4.75 -5.26
N LEU A 343 16.67 3.96 -4.91
CA LEU A 343 18.07 4.24 -5.27
C LEU A 343 18.35 4.01 -6.76
N LEU A 344 17.84 2.92 -7.34
CA LEU A 344 18.06 2.56 -8.75
C LEU A 344 17.22 3.44 -9.70
N ARG A 345 16.04 3.88 -9.27
CA ARG A 345 15.11 4.75 -10.01
C ARG A 345 15.08 6.19 -9.50
N ARG A 346 16.10 6.63 -8.75
CA ARG A 346 16.14 7.95 -8.07
C ARG A 346 15.83 9.18 -8.93
N ASN A 347 16.08 9.08 -10.24
CA ASN A 347 15.83 10.17 -11.20
C ASN A 347 14.38 10.21 -11.70
N ASN A 348 13.65 9.10 -11.52
CA ASN A 348 12.25 8.94 -11.89
C ASN A 348 11.32 9.17 -10.69
N ILE A 349 11.81 8.96 -9.45
CA ILE A 349 11.07 9.32 -8.22
C ILE A 349 10.84 10.83 -8.21
N SER A 350 9.58 11.22 -8.23
CA SER A 350 9.08 12.59 -8.41
C SER A 350 8.53 13.19 -7.11
N SER A 351 8.07 12.34 -6.17
CA SER A 351 7.51 12.78 -4.90
C SER A 351 7.79 11.81 -3.73
N PRO A 352 7.50 12.24 -2.48
CA PRO A 352 7.45 11.34 -1.33
C PRO A 352 6.33 10.29 -1.40
N LEU A 353 5.27 10.53 -2.19
CA LEU A 353 4.12 9.64 -2.32
C LEU A 353 4.46 8.36 -3.08
N ASP A 354 5.41 8.43 -4.01
CA ASP A 354 5.91 7.30 -4.79
C ASP A 354 6.57 6.27 -3.85
N GLY A 355 7.38 6.75 -2.91
CA GLY A 355 7.95 5.91 -1.85
C GLY A 355 6.88 5.30 -0.95
N LEU A 356 5.83 6.07 -0.59
CA LEU A 356 4.67 5.59 0.16
C LEU A 356 3.98 4.44 -0.59
N LEU A 357 3.75 4.60 -1.90
CA LEU A 357 3.17 3.60 -2.78
C LEU A 357 4.02 2.33 -2.86
N TYR A 358 5.34 2.45 -3.08
CA TYR A 358 6.24 1.30 -3.16
C TYR A 358 6.32 0.55 -1.83
N GLY A 359 6.33 1.25 -0.69
CA GLY A 359 6.21 0.64 0.63
C GLY A 359 4.87 -0.07 0.83
N GLY A 360 3.76 0.56 0.44
CA GLY A 360 2.43 -0.04 0.51
C GLY A 360 2.27 -1.27 -0.37
N LEU A 361 2.88 -1.29 -1.56
CA LEU A 361 2.86 -2.46 -2.46
C LEU A 361 3.71 -3.62 -1.94
N SER A 362 4.88 -3.33 -1.36
CA SER A 362 5.70 -4.33 -0.66
C SER A 362 4.94 -4.92 0.53
N ALA A 363 4.30 -4.09 1.34
CA ALA A 363 3.39 -4.56 2.39
C ALA A 363 2.22 -5.39 1.87
N ALA A 364 1.59 -5.00 0.75
CA ALA A 364 0.47 -5.72 0.16
C ALA A 364 0.86 -7.13 -0.32
N GLY A 365 2.06 -7.29 -0.89
CA GLY A 365 2.58 -8.60 -1.29
C GLY A 365 2.86 -9.49 -0.09
N PHE A 366 3.49 -8.93 0.95
CA PHE A 366 3.77 -9.63 2.20
C PHE A 366 2.47 -10.11 2.87
N LEU A 367 1.49 -9.21 3.01
CA LEU A 367 0.17 -9.46 3.60
C LEU A 367 -0.53 -10.68 2.99
N VAL A 368 -0.43 -10.90 1.66
CA VAL A 368 -1.10 -12.03 0.98
C VAL A 368 -0.55 -13.39 1.41
N VAL A 369 0.78 -13.52 1.51
CA VAL A 369 1.40 -14.81 1.85
C VAL A 369 1.31 -15.06 3.37
N GLU A 370 1.32 -13.99 4.15
CA GLU A 370 1.09 -14.04 5.59
C GLU A 370 -0.37 -14.38 5.94
N ASP A 371 -1.36 -13.73 5.29
CA ASP A 371 -2.80 -14.06 5.38
C ASP A 371 -3.03 -15.55 5.12
N PHE A 372 -2.38 -16.09 4.08
CA PHE A 372 -2.50 -17.50 3.74
C PHE A 372 -2.06 -18.41 4.90
N GLY A 373 -0.92 -18.11 5.53
CA GLY A 373 -0.44 -18.84 6.71
C GLY A 373 -1.43 -18.78 7.86
N TYR A 374 -1.88 -17.57 8.22
CA TYR A 374 -2.90 -17.38 9.27
C TYR A 374 -4.21 -18.14 8.97
N PHE A 375 -4.64 -18.22 7.70
CA PHE A 375 -5.86 -18.92 7.31
C PHE A 375 -5.72 -20.44 7.38
N VAL A 376 -4.57 -20.99 7.01
CA VAL A 376 -4.27 -22.43 7.17
C VAL A 376 -4.28 -22.80 8.66
N ASP A 377 -3.51 -22.07 9.48
CA ASP A 377 -3.36 -22.38 10.90
C ASP A 377 -4.70 -22.20 11.65
N ALA A 378 -5.42 -21.11 11.40
CA ALA A 378 -6.74 -20.89 12.00
C ALA A 378 -7.79 -21.91 11.54
N ALA A 379 -7.64 -22.53 10.36
CA ALA A 379 -8.52 -23.62 9.94
C ALA A 379 -8.21 -24.93 10.66
N VAL A 380 -6.94 -25.22 10.96
CA VAL A 380 -6.54 -26.35 11.83
C VAL A 380 -7.08 -26.16 13.25
N ASP A 381 -7.01 -24.93 13.77
CA ASP A 381 -7.54 -24.56 15.10
C ASP A 381 -9.07 -24.43 15.17
N GLY A 382 -9.80 -24.58 14.04
CA GLY A 382 -11.26 -24.40 13.99
C GLY A 382 -11.76 -22.97 14.17
N THR A 383 -10.89 -21.97 14.06
CA THR A 383 -11.16 -20.53 14.29
C THR A 383 -11.13 -19.66 13.03
N PHE A 384 -10.97 -20.27 11.85
CA PHE A 384 -10.80 -19.61 10.54
C PHE A 384 -11.66 -18.35 10.34
N TRP A 385 -12.97 -18.40 10.62
CA TRP A 385 -13.86 -17.25 10.38
C TRP A 385 -13.57 -16.04 11.27
N PHE A 386 -13.11 -16.26 12.50
CA PHE A 386 -12.69 -15.19 13.41
C PHE A 386 -11.39 -14.54 12.92
N THR A 387 -10.37 -15.36 12.61
CA THR A 387 -9.09 -14.88 12.05
C THR A 387 -9.28 -14.18 10.72
N PHE A 388 -10.14 -14.70 9.85
CA PHE A 388 -10.53 -14.04 8.60
C PHE A 388 -11.17 -12.68 8.86
N PHE A 389 -12.11 -12.57 9.81
CA PHE A 389 -12.74 -11.30 10.15
C PHE A 389 -11.70 -10.26 10.64
N VAL A 390 -10.83 -10.66 11.58
CA VAL A 390 -9.78 -9.79 12.12
C VAL A 390 -8.81 -9.36 11.01
N ARG A 391 -8.26 -10.28 10.22
CA ARG A 391 -7.31 -9.95 9.13
C ARG A 391 -7.95 -9.06 8.05
N VAL A 392 -9.18 -9.38 7.62
CA VAL A 392 -9.81 -8.76 6.43
C VAL A 392 -10.56 -7.46 6.70
N PHE A 393 -11.17 -7.28 7.89
CA PHE A 393 -11.94 -6.07 8.19
C PHE A 393 -11.25 -5.16 9.20
N MET A 394 -10.43 -5.71 10.10
CA MET A 394 -9.75 -4.94 11.13
C MET A 394 -8.27 -4.67 10.78
N GLY A 395 -7.57 -5.66 10.23
CA GLY A 395 -6.13 -5.63 9.96
C GLY A 395 -5.71 -5.33 8.52
N VAL A 396 -6.65 -5.23 7.56
CA VAL A 396 -6.36 -5.20 6.10
C VAL A 396 -5.39 -4.10 5.65
N PHE A 397 -5.35 -2.98 6.36
CA PHE A 397 -4.40 -1.89 6.09
C PHE A 397 -3.21 -1.84 7.05
N GLY A 398 -3.05 -2.77 8.00
CA GLY A 398 -2.00 -2.77 9.02
C GLY A 398 -0.60 -2.65 8.42
N HIS A 399 -0.13 -3.70 7.74
CA HIS A 399 1.20 -3.68 7.10
C HIS A 399 1.36 -2.52 6.11
N VAL A 400 0.29 -2.17 5.38
CA VAL A 400 0.30 -1.04 4.44
C VAL A 400 0.55 0.27 5.20
N MET A 401 -0.09 0.49 6.33
CA MET A 401 0.13 1.64 7.21
C MET A 401 1.57 1.68 7.72
N TYR A 402 2.10 0.55 8.22
CA TYR A 402 3.43 0.48 8.82
C TYR A 402 4.54 0.76 7.79
N THR A 403 4.58 -0.02 6.70
CA THR A 403 5.67 0.07 5.71
C THR A 403 5.56 1.34 4.87
N SER A 404 4.36 1.86 4.62
CA SER A 404 4.19 3.08 3.80
C SER A 404 4.71 4.35 4.48
N LEU A 405 4.82 4.38 5.82
CA LEU A 405 5.49 5.46 6.56
C LEU A 405 7.00 5.45 6.30
N THR A 406 7.63 4.28 6.37
CA THR A 406 9.04 4.07 5.98
C THR A 406 9.26 4.43 4.52
N GLY A 407 8.38 3.97 3.63
CA GLY A 407 8.41 4.26 2.20
C GLY A 407 8.30 5.75 1.90
N TRP A 408 7.36 6.46 2.55
CA TRP A 408 7.22 7.91 2.41
C TRP A 408 8.48 8.64 2.88
N ALA A 409 9.08 8.21 3.98
CA ALA A 409 10.31 8.80 4.49
C ALA A 409 11.51 8.58 3.55
N ILE A 410 11.60 7.41 2.90
CA ILE A 410 12.58 7.13 1.84
C ILE A 410 12.35 8.05 0.63
N GLY A 411 11.11 8.17 0.15
CA GLY A 411 10.73 9.08 -0.94
C GLY A 411 11.04 10.55 -0.61
N TRP A 412 10.74 10.97 0.61
CA TRP A 412 11.07 12.31 1.13
C TRP A 412 12.59 12.55 1.18
N ALA A 413 13.35 11.58 1.70
CA ALA A 413 14.81 11.67 1.77
C ALA A 413 15.44 11.86 0.39
N VAL A 414 14.89 11.23 -0.66
CA VAL A 414 15.43 11.40 -2.02
C VAL A 414 14.88 12.59 -2.81
N THR A 415 13.73 13.15 -2.45
CA THR A 415 13.10 14.26 -3.21
C THR A 415 13.11 15.62 -2.52
N ARG A 416 13.34 15.68 -1.20
CA ARG A 416 13.18 16.88 -0.37
C ARG A 416 14.41 17.29 0.45
N THR A 417 15.52 16.55 0.41
CA THR A 417 16.78 16.94 1.06
C THR A 417 18.02 16.63 0.21
N LYS A 418 19.07 17.45 0.39
CA LYS A 418 20.45 17.18 -0.05
C LYS A 418 21.33 16.59 1.06
N SER A 419 20.95 16.79 2.33
CA SER A 419 21.71 16.31 3.49
C SER A 419 21.45 14.83 3.71
N ILE A 420 22.53 14.02 3.64
CA ILE A 420 22.51 12.59 3.93
C ILE A 420 22.04 12.35 5.37
N GLY A 421 22.58 13.08 6.35
CA GLY A 421 22.20 12.92 7.77
C GLY A 421 20.71 13.20 8.02
N LEU A 422 20.14 14.23 7.38
CA LEU A 422 18.71 14.53 7.48
C LEU A 422 17.85 13.47 6.76
N GLY A 423 18.32 12.95 5.62
CA GLY A 423 17.66 11.87 4.90
C GLY A 423 17.63 10.56 5.69
N CYS A 424 18.79 10.14 6.23
CA CYS A 424 18.90 8.98 7.11
C CYS A 424 18.04 9.14 8.37
N GLY A 425 18.09 10.29 9.05
CA GLY A 425 17.25 10.57 10.22
C GLY A 425 15.74 10.48 9.93
N ALA A 426 15.30 10.99 8.77
CA ALA A 426 13.91 10.86 8.33
C ALA A 426 13.52 9.40 8.07
N ILE A 427 14.36 8.64 7.36
CA ILE A 427 14.14 7.20 7.10
C ILE A 427 14.07 6.40 8.41
N THR A 428 15.01 6.61 9.33
CA THR A 428 15.02 5.97 10.64
C THR A 428 13.77 6.31 11.45
N LEU A 429 13.31 7.57 11.43
CA LEU A 429 12.07 7.96 12.11
C LEU A 429 10.83 7.30 11.49
N GLY A 430 10.72 7.27 10.17
CA GLY A 430 9.63 6.59 9.46
C GLY A 430 9.59 5.09 9.75
N TYR A 431 10.76 4.45 9.73
CA TYR A 431 10.95 3.05 10.10
C TYR A 431 10.54 2.77 11.55
N LEU A 432 11.08 3.51 12.52
CA LEU A 432 10.75 3.30 13.94
C LEU A 432 9.27 3.55 14.24
N LEU A 433 8.62 4.49 13.54
CA LEU A 433 7.18 4.68 13.64
C LEU A 433 6.40 3.49 13.07
N GLY A 434 6.78 2.98 11.90
CA GLY A 434 6.18 1.76 11.32
C GLY A 434 6.33 0.54 12.23
N VAL A 435 7.54 0.27 12.71
CA VAL A 435 7.86 -0.78 13.70
C VAL A 435 7.00 -0.63 14.97
N THR A 436 6.88 0.60 15.50
CA THR A 436 6.10 0.85 16.72
C THR A 436 4.62 0.56 16.49
N LEU A 437 4.04 0.99 15.38
CA LEU A 437 2.63 0.72 15.06
C LEU A 437 2.37 -0.77 14.87
N HIS A 438 3.29 -1.49 14.21
CA HIS A 438 3.22 -2.94 14.05
C HIS A 438 3.34 -3.67 15.39
N GLY A 439 4.32 -3.29 16.24
CA GLY A 439 4.47 -3.85 17.59
C GLY A 439 3.28 -3.55 18.51
N VAL A 440 2.64 -2.39 18.37
CA VAL A 440 1.40 -2.04 19.09
C VAL A 440 0.21 -2.88 18.60
N TRP A 441 0.13 -3.20 17.32
CA TRP A 441 -0.84 -4.15 16.78
C TRP A 441 -0.64 -5.55 17.37
N ASN A 442 0.57 -6.12 17.21
CA ASN A 442 0.87 -7.48 17.70
C ASN A 442 0.76 -7.57 19.23
N GLY A 443 1.28 -6.58 19.95
CA GLY A 443 1.23 -6.49 21.41
C GLY A 443 -0.19 -6.33 21.97
N SER A 444 -1.15 -5.81 21.19
CA SER A 444 -2.53 -5.64 21.66
C SER A 444 -3.16 -6.96 22.13
N GLY A 445 -2.84 -8.08 21.49
CA GLY A 445 -3.33 -9.42 21.86
C GLY A 445 -2.71 -10.00 23.14
N TYR A 446 -1.61 -9.42 23.64
CA TYR A 446 -0.91 -9.86 24.86
C TYR A 446 -1.16 -8.96 26.08
N ILE A 447 -1.61 -7.73 25.87
CA ILE A 447 -1.78 -6.72 26.94
C ILE A 447 -3.15 -6.84 27.64
N VAL A 448 -4.13 -7.48 27.01
CA VAL A 448 -5.52 -7.60 27.50
C VAL A 448 -5.90 -9.06 27.73
N SER A 449 -6.68 -9.31 28.79
CA SER A 449 -7.06 -10.66 29.22
C SER A 449 -8.44 -11.14 28.73
N SER A 450 -9.19 -10.30 28.01
CA SER A 450 -10.51 -10.64 27.46
C SER A 450 -10.76 -10.04 26.08
N GLU A 451 -11.64 -10.67 25.32
CA GLU A 451 -12.00 -10.26 23.95
C GLU A 451 -12.66 -8.87 23.93
N GLU A 452 -13.53 -8.60 24.91
CA GLU A 452 -14.17 -7.30 25.11
C GLU A 452 -13.14 -6.18 25.34
N ALA A 453 -12.11 -6.44 26.16
CA ALA A 453 -11.02 -5.50 26.39
C ALA A 453 -10.14 -5.32 25.15
N TRP A 454 -9.95 -6.35 24.34
CA TRP A 454 -9.26 -6.25 23.05
C TRP A 454 -10.04 -5.39 22.04
N PHE A 455 -11.34 -5.60 21.89
CA PHE A 455 -12.17 -4.76 21.03
C PHE A 455 -12.22 -3.30 21.50
N LEU A 456 -12.26 -3.05 22.82
CA LEU A 456 -12.17 -1.70 23.37
C LEU A 456 -10.80 -1.06 23.08
N LEU A 457 -9.70 -1.78 23.27
CA LEU A 457 -8.35 -1.32 22.95
C LEU A 457 -8.21 -1.02 21.45
N TYR A 458 -8.73 -1.90 20.59
CA TYR A 458 -8.78 -1.68 19.14
C TYR A 458 -9.56 -0.41 18.79
N ALA A 459 -10.75 -0.21 19.37
CA ALA A 459 -11.58 0.95 19.11
C ALA A 459 -10.96 2.26 19.61
N CYS A 460 -10.29 2.25 20.76
CA CYS A 460 -9.67 3.43 21.36
C CYS A 460 -8.26 3.75 20.84
N LEU A 461 -7.54 2.78 20.28
CA LEU A 461 -6.15 2.96 19.82
C LEU A 461 -5.99 2.73 18.31
N GLN A 462 -6.38 1.57 17.80
CA GLN A 462 -6.15 1.21 16.39
C GLN A 462 -7.00 2.04 15.42
N ILE A 463 -8.29 2.27 15.73
CA ILE A 463 -9.15 3.11 14.88
C ILE A 463 -8.62 4.56 14.78
N PRO A 464 -8.28 5.27 15.88
CA PRO A 464 -7.66 6.60 15.79
C PRO A 464 -6.32 6.63 15.04
N LEU A 465 -5.46 5.62 15.22
CA LEU A 465 -4.19 5.52 14.48
C LEU A 465 -4.43 5.35 12.97
N PHE A 466 -5.36 4.47 12.59
CA PHE A 466 -5.75 4.26 11.20
C PHE A 466 -6.37 5.51 10.56
N ILE A 467 -7.25 6.21 11.27
CA ILE A 467 -7.80 7.51 10.82
C ILE A 467 -6.67 8.54 10.65
N GLY A 468 -5.73 8.60 11.60
CA GLY A 468 -4.55 9.46 11.53
C GLY A 468 -3.70 9.19 10.29
N TRP A 469 -3.48 7.92 9.95
CA TRP A 469 -2.79 7.51 8.73
C TRP A 469 -3.58 7.86 7.45
N LEU A 470 -4.89 7.64 7.41
CA LEU A 470 -5.74 8.07 6.28
C LEU A 470 -5.68 9.59 6.08
N CYS A 471 -5.70 10.37 7.17
CA CYS A 471 -5.49 11.81 7.11
C CYS A 471 -4.09 12.16 6.56
N PHE A 472 -3.04 11.49 7.04
CA PHE A 472 -1.67 11.65 6.53
C PHE A 472 -1.57 11.38 5.03
N VAL A 473 -2.11 10.27 4.52
CA VAL A 473 -2.15 9.94 3.08
C VAL A 473 -2.92 11.03 2.32
N GLY A 474 -4.09 11.45 2.82
CA GLY A 474 -4.87 12.53 2.22
C GLY A 474 -4.14 13.88 2.17
N PHE A 475 -3.34 14.20 3.20
CA PHE A 475 -2.47 15.37 3.20
C PHE A 475 -1.28 15.22 2.25
N ALA A 476 -0.67 14.03 2.14
CA ALA A 476 0.40 13.74 1.18
C ALA A 476 -0.09 13.92 -0.27
N MET A 477 -1.23 13.31 -0.64
CA MET A 477 -1.90 13.50 -1.95
C MET A 477 -2.32 14.95 -2.21
N LYS A 478 -2.58 15.75 -1.16
CA LYS A 478 -2.85 17.19 -1.30
C LYS A 478 -1.56 17.99 -1.47
N ARG A 479 -0.46 17.55 -0.84
CA ARG A 479 0.86 18.19 -0.89
C ARG A 479 1.52 17.99 -2.25
N GLU A 480 1.52 16.77 -2.77
CA GLU A 480 2.00 16.43 -4.11
C GLU A 480 1.38 17.35 -5.18
N ARG A 481 0.05 17.49 -5.18
CA ARG A 481 -0.67 18.39 -6.10
C ARG A 481 -0.32 19.88 -5.93
N ARG A 482 0.10 20.31 -4.73
CA ARG A 482 0.61 21.67 -4.49
C ARG A 482 2.02 21.84 -5.02
N ASP A 483 2.88 20.86 -4.80
CA ASP A 483 4.25 20.84 -5.28
C ASP A 483 4.24 20.84 -6.82
N ALA A 484 3.45 19.98 -7.47
CA ALA A 484 3.27 19.99 -8.92
C ALA A 484 2.76 21.34 -9.45
N ALA A 485 1.72 21.93 -8.83
CA ALA A 485 1.19 23.22 -9.24
C ALA A 485 2.22 24.37 -9.11
N ALA A 486 3.05 24.34 -8.06
CA ALA A 486 4.13 25.30 -7.88
C ALA A 486 5.23 25.12 -8.93
N GLY A 487 5.66 23.87 -9.17
CA GLY A 487 6.69 23.55 -10.16
C GLY A 487 6.31 23.87 -11.61
N LEU A 488 5.01 23.95 -11.92
CA LEU A 488 4.51 24.40 -13.22
C LEU A 488 4.50 25.93 -13.39
N MET A 489 4.59 26.73 -12.31
CA MET A 489 4.50 28.19 -12.42
C MET A 489 5.58 28.88 -13.27
N PRO A 490 6.85 28.44 -13.31
CA PRO A 490 7.85 29.01 -14.22
C PRO A 490 7.49 28.81 -15.70
N TYR A 491 6.95 27.66 -16.06
CA TYR A 491 6.47 27.37 -17.43
C TYR A 491 5.28 28.25 -17.82
N VAL A 492 4.45 28.64 -16.85
CA VAL A 492 3.38 29.64 -17.03
C VAL A 492 3.96 31.04 -17.26
N GLN A 493 4.99 31.44 -16.50
CA GLN A 493 5.66 32.73 -16.67
C GLN A 493 6.38 32.84 -18.04
N GLN A 494 6.86 31.72 -18.57
CA GLN A 494 7.50 31.62 -19.89
C GLN A 494 6.52 31.35 -21.04
N GLY A 495 5.22 31.20 -20.77
CA GLY A 495 4.18 31.03 -21.80
C GLY A 495 4.05 29.62 -22.42
N TRP A 496 4.75 28.61 -21.91
CA TRP A 496 4.65 27.22 -22.41
C TRP A 496 3.35 26.52 -21.99
N ILE A 497 2.80 26.94 -20.85
CA ILE A 497 1.62 26.35 -20.19
C ILE A 497 0.70 27.49 -19.77
N ILE A 498 -0.61 27.34 -19.99
CA ILE A 498 -1.58 28.37 -19.56
C ILE A 498 -2.13 28.07 -18.15
N PRO A 499 -2.53 29.08 -17.35
CA PRO A 499 -3.03 28.86 -15.98
C PRO A 499 -4.20 27.88 -15.87
N SER A 500 -5.07 27.80 -16.88
CA SER A 500 -6.17 26.82 -16.91
C SER A 500 -5.67 25.37 -17.01
N GLU A 501 -4.53 25.10 -17.64
CA GLU A 501 -3.92 23.76 -17.69
C GLU A 501 -3.34 23.35 -16.34
N VAL A 502 -2.67 24.27 -15.63
CA VAL A 502 -2.18 24.00 -14.26
C VAL A 502 -3.34 23.70 -13.32
N GLN A 503 -4.45 24.45 -13.42
CA GLN A 503 -5.67 24.16 -12.66
C GLN A 503 -6.28 22.80 -13.07
N MET A 504 -6.37 22.51 -14.37
CA MET A 504 -6.85 21.23 -14.89
C MET A 504 -6.05 20.03 -14.37
N VAL A 505 -4.73 20.14 -14.28
CA VAL A 505 -3.86 19.06 -13.79
C VAL A 505 -4.07 18.83 -12.29
N CYS A 506 -4.08 19.90 -11.49
CA CYS A 506 -3.91 19.84 -10.03
C CYS A 506 -5.22 19.89 -9.22
N ASP A 507 -6.31 20.41 -9.79
CA ASP A 507 -7.64 20.40 -9.19
C ASP A 507 -8.46 19.18 -9.68
N PRO A 508 -8.94 18.28 -8.79
CA PRO A 508 -9.63 17.05 -9.19
C PRO A 508 -10.96 17.28 -9.94
N ALA A 509 -11.67 18.37 -9.62
CA ALA A 509 -12.92 18.71 -10.31
C ALA A 509 -12.63 19.18 -11.74
N SER A 510 -11.66 20.08 -11.91
CA SER A 510 -11.17 20.55 -13.21
C SER A 510 -10.61 19.39 -14.05
N ARG A 511 -9.83 18.48 -13.46
CA ARG A 511 -9.32 17.25 -14.10
C ARG A 511 -10.46 16.38 -14.63
N ARG A 512 -11.51 16.15 -13.81
CA ARG A 512 -12.70 15.36 -14.22
C ARG A 512 -13.45 16.04 -15.37
N THR A 513 -13.64 17.36 -15.30
CA THR A 513 -14.30 18.13 -16.37
C THR A 513 -13.54 18.05 -17.69
N ALA A 514 -12.21 18.20 -17.68
CA ALA A 514 -11.39 18.09 -18.89
C ALA A 514 -11.40 16.68 -19.49
N LEU A 515 -11.32 15.62 -18.67
CA LEU A 515 -11.43 14.24 -19.14
C LEU A 515 -12.82 13.92 -19.72
N ASN A 516 -13.89 14.49 -19.15
CA ASN A 516 -15.25 14.36 -19.67
C ASN A 516 -15.46 15.14 -20.97
N TRP A 517 -14.81 16.31 -21.11
CA TRP A 517 -14.81 17.09 -22.35
C TRP A 517 -14.03 16.37 -23.45
N ALA A 518 -12.80 15.91 -23.17
CA ALA A 518 -11.98 15.18 -24.13
C ALA A 518 -12.62 13.87 -24.59
N ALA A 519 -13.41 13.21 -23.73
CA ALA A 519 -14.20 12.02 -24.10
C ALA A 519 -15.21 12.25 -25.24
N ARG A 520 -15.62 13.50 -25.50
CA ARG A 520 -16.47 13.85 -26.67
C ARG A 520 -15.74 13.64 -28.00
N GLY A 521 -14.40 13.74 -28.01
CA GLY A 521 -13.54 13.36 -29.14
C GLY A 521 -13.19 11.87 -29.19
N GLY A 522 -13.93 11.02 -28.47
CA GLY A 522 -13.74 9.58 -28.44
C GLY A 522 -12.60 9.07 -27.53
N PRO A 523 -12.37 7.74 -27.50
CA PRO A 523 -11.41 7.11 -26.60
C PRO A 523 -9.97 7.59 -26.79
N ALA A 524 -9.55 7.83 -28.04
CA ALA A 524 -8.21 8.34 -28.36
C ALA A 524 -7.97 9.75 -27.79
N SER A 525 -8.96 10.65 -27.92
CA SER A 525 -8.90 12.00 -27.33
C SER A 525 -8.84 11.95 -25.81
N LYS A 526 -9.67 11.11 -25.17
CA LYS A 526 -9.63 10.90 -23.71
C LYS A 526 -8.27 10.35 -23.25
N LYS A 527 -7.66 9.44 -24.02
CA LYS A 527 -6.32 8.89 -23.76
C LYS A 527 -5.26 9.99 -23.87
N ALA A 528 -5.27 10.78 -24.94
CA ALA A 528 -4.34 11.88 -25.15
C ALA A 528 -4.44 12.95 -24.05
N MET A 529 -5.66 13.38 -23.69
CA MET A 529 -5.88 14.28 -22.53
C MET A 529 -5.32 13.69 -21.23
N LYS A 530 -5.51 12.37 -21.00
CA LYS A 530 -4.96 11.69 -19.82
C LYS A 530 -3.42 11.68 -19.82
N GLN A 531 -2.78 11.39 -20.96
CA GLN A 531 -1.32 11.41 -21.11
C GLN A 531 -0.76 12.83 -20.94
N PHE A 532 -1.39 13.84 -21.54
CA PHE A 532 -1.06 15.25 -21.35
C PHE A 532 -1.10 15.67 -19.88
N ILE A 533 -2.17 15.31 -19.18
CA ILE A 533 -2.34 15.60 -17.75
C ILE A 533 -1.25 14.95 -16.89
N TYR A 534 -0.81 13.72 -17.25
CA TYR A 534 0.27 13.03 -16.55
C TYR A 534 1.63 13.67 -16.84
N ALA A 535 1.96 13.91 -18.11
CA ALA A 535 3.21 14.57 -18.50
C ALA A 535 3.39 15.93 -17.79
N LEU A 536 2.31 16.72 -17.63
CA LEU A 536 2.35 17.96 -16.85
C LEU A 536 2.46 17.73 -15.33
N ALA A 537 1.90 16.66 -14.78
CA ALA A 537 2.07 16.32 -13.37
C ALA A 537 3.54 15.95 -13.07
N THR A 538 4.13 15.08 -13.88
CA THR A 538 5.56 14.70 -13.81
C THR A 538 6.44 15.94 -13.94
N LEU A 539 6.23 16.78 -14.98
CA LEU A 539 6.97 18.02 -15.22
C LEU A 539 6.98 18.97 -14.01
N GLY A 540 5.82 19.14 -13.37
CA GLY A 540 5.69 19.97 -12.16
C GLY A 540 6.46 19.40 -10.97
N LEU A 541 6.37 18.09 -10.73
CA LEU A 541 7.05 17.42 -9.63
C LEU A 541 8.58 17.40 -9.84
N ASP A 542 9.04 17.07 -11.04
CA ASP A 542 10.43 17.13 -11.48
C ASP A 542 11.06 18.49 -11.19
N GLN A 543 10.36 19.58 -11.51
CA GLN A 543 10.86 20.93 -11.28
C GLN A 543 11.06 21.21 -9.78
N VAL A 544 10.18 20.72 -8.90
CA VAL A 544 10.36 20.84 -7.44
C VAL A 544 11.53 20.00 -6.95
N VAL A 545 11.71 18.77 -7.47
CA VAL A 545 12.88 17.96 -7.13
C VAL A 545 14.18 18.64 -7.59
N MET A 546 14.22 19.17 -8.82
CA MET A 546 15.38 19.90 -9.34
C MET A 546 15.67 21.18 -8.55
N ASN A 547 14.66 21.91 -8.08
CA ASN A 547 14.85 23.07 -7.19
C ASN A 547 15.60 22.68 -5.90
N VAL A 548 15.26 21.53 -5.31
CA VAL A 548 15.92 21.02 -4.09
C VAL A 548 17.27 20.37 -4.38
N ARG A 549 17.33 19.41 -5.29
CA ARG A 549 18.50 18.54 -5.58
C ARG A 549 19.51 19.14 -6.55
N GLY A 550 19.08 20.03 -7.44
CA GLY A 550 19.83 20.47 -8.61
C GLY A 550 19.41 19.72 -9.89
N PRO A 551 19.82 20.22 -11.07
CA PRO A 551 19.48 19.61 -12.35
C PRO A 551 20.35 18.36 -12.64
N GLU A 552 19.86 17.17 -12.28
CA GLU A 552 20.52 15.90 -12.65
C GLU A 552 20.33 15.61 -14.15
N PRO A 553 21.37 15.21 -14.92
CA PRO A 553 21.27 15.04 -16.38
C PRO A 553 20.16 14.10 -16.85
N LYS A 554 19.99 12.95 -16.19
CA LYS A 554 18.93 11.97 -16.50
C LYS A 554 17.53 12.50 -16.19
N ARG A 555 17.39 13.38 -15.19
CA ARG A 555 16.11 14.03 -14.89
C ARG A 555 15.80 15.12 -15.92
N LEU A 556 16.79 15.94 -16.31
CA LEU A 556 16.63 16.90 -17.42
C LEU A 556 16.17 16.23 -18.73
N GLU A 557 16.69 15.03 -19.02
CA GLU A 557 16.29 14.21 -20.16
C GLU A 557 14.84 13.73 -20.04
N ALA A 558 14.44 13.14 -18.90
CA ALA A 558 13.06 12.76 -18.62
C ALA A 558 12.08 13.97 -18.66
N THR A 559 12.47 15.11 -18.12
CA THR A 559 11.73 16.37 -18.17
C THR A 559 11.54 16.87 -19.62
N ARG A 560 12.54 16.68 -20.49
CA ARG A 560 12.42 16.98 -21.94
C ARG A 560 11.48 16.00 -22.65
N GLU A 561 11.58 14.70 -22.36
CA GLU A 561 10.62 13.70 -22.86
C GLU A 561 9.18 14.06 -22.45
N ALA A 562 8.95 14.39 -21.17
CA ALA A 562 7.64 14.80 -20.66
C ALA A 562 7.12 16.09 -21.33
N THR A 563 7.99 17.07 -21.59
CA THR A 563 7.62 18.31 -22.31
C THR A 563 7.24 18.03 -23.76
N LYS A 564 7.94 17.09 -24.42
CA LYS A 564 7.62 16.64 -25.79
C LYS A 564 6.30 15.88 -25.84
N GLU A 565 6.11 14.88 -24.97
CA GLU A 565 4.86 14.12 -24.83
C GLU A 565 3.68 15.06 -24.53
N ALA A 566 3.84 16.01 -23.61
CA ALA A 566 2.79 17.01 -23.34
C ALA A 566 2.42 17.81 -24.59
N THR A 567 3.41 18.22 -25.39
CA THR A 567 3.18 18.98 -26.63
C THR A 567 2.44 18.13 -27.69
N GLU A 568 2.87 16.90 -27.91
CA GLU A 568 2.28 15.97 -28.87
C GLU A 568 0.84 15.59 -28.48
N GLN A 569 0.62 15.24 -27.21
CA GLN A 569 -0.72 14.89 -26.72
C GLN A 569 -1.68 16.08 -26.71
N ARG A 570 -1.18 17.31 -26.46
CA ARG A 570 -1.96 18.56 -26.61
C ARG A 570 -2.48 18.70 -28.04
N ALA A 571 -1.63 18.51 -29.04
CA ALA A 571 -2.04 18.56 -30.46
C ALA A 571 -3.08 17.46 -30.80
N ILE A 572 -2.91 16.25 -30.29
CA ILE A 572 -3.83 15.12 -30.55
C ILE A 572 -5.23 15.41 -29.98
N PHE A 573 -5.37 15.76 -28.70
CA PHE A 573 -6.71 15.99 -28.14
C PHE A 573 -7.38 17.24 -28.73
N MET A 574 -6.63 18.32 -29.02
CA MET A 574 -7.21 19.52 -29.65
C MET A 574 -7.78 19.20 -31.03
N ARG A 575 -7.03 18.47 -31.87
CA ARG A 575 -7.49 18.00 -33.18
C ARG A 575 -8.76 17.15 -33.06
N LEU A 576 -8.78 16.18 -32.15
CA LEU A 576 -9.90 15.24 -32.00
C LEU A 576 -11.14 15.83 -31.33
N THR A 577 -11.01 16.93 -30.58
CA THR A 577 -12.14 17.67 -29.99
C THR A 577 -12.64 18.82 -30.88
N GLY A 578 -11.97 19.10 -32.00
CA GLY A 578 -12.26 20.26 -32.85
C GLY A 578 -11.90 21.61 -32.20
N ALA A 579 -11.10 21.60 -31.14
CA ALA A 579 -10.68 22.81 -30.45
C ALA A 579 -9.61 23.54 -31.28
N ARG A 580 -9.79 24.85 -31.44
CA ARG A 580 -8.77 25.74 -32.01
C ARG A 580 -8.16 26.56 -30.89
N ILE A 581 -6.85 26.77 -30.95
CA ILE A 581 -6.17 27.82 -30.19
C ILE A 581 -6.64 29.15 -30.78
N VAL A 582 -7.06 30.08 -29.91
CA VAL A 582 -7.50 31.44 -30.24
C VAL A 582 -6.47 32.41 -29.71
#